data_AF-A0A165Y828-F1
#
_entry.id   AF-A0A165Y828-F1
#
_cell.length_a   1.000
_cell.length_b   1.000
_cell.length_c   1.000
_cell.angle_alpha   90.00
_cell.angle_beta   90.00
_cell.angle_gamma   90.00
#
_symmetry.space_group_name_H-M   'P 1'
#
loop_
_entity.id
_entity.type
_entity.pdbx_description
1 polymer ?
#
loop_
_entity_poly.entity_id
_entity_poly.type
_entity_poly.pdbx_seq_one_letter_code
_entity_poly.pdbx_strand_id
1 'polypeptide(L)'
;MQLGASLAALQEIGCKVDCLNGIIGKYNARVLEEIAPDTDELDPDLEDAMVTDTAAPTKAQQRAMDVTAAGGVKAVSIAGVILNHKDNKKGQQDMYHMYFHCVLGCPCNFPDTSSIRYHCFAAGAAELIAYTLEYIEFMWVIKMSKAKPGFNHMEANLWAAVLTLPGTESVHMLDLGPYHTDHKTHIKKLIADPNLVISPKATSSHATLDGEPWHHPDAISTIHAQRDDLPYLHKLFVAFMEEALVTWEQFTSEFEYRGFIDSTTQEEKDLAWLPTTNDNNEGRLGSWWLYARTNPSSTIEQYNNIAMYTKNDAQEFMNTNFEPEDHCYVMRSHIEDAETNTAKVVVKVTKTVETAARIVAIIIVTDRVQLGHMNCTLLDEQLEAHRSRDSKVLIKARVKYKLDKLPALLAALDSKKGLLRRLWERNT
;
A
#
# COMPACT_ATOMS: atom_id res chain seq x y z
N MET A 1 -51.58 -28.56 -1.46
CA MET A 1 -51.80 -27.16 -1.04
C MET A 1 -50.50 -26.35 -0.87
N GLN A 2 -49.35 -26.96 -0.53
CA GLN A 2 -48.09 -26.21 -0.31
C GLN A 2 -47.31 -25.78 -1.57
N LEU A 3 -47.51 -26.40 -2.73
CA LEU A 3 -46.81 -26.02 -3.97
C LEU A 3 -47.32 -24.69 -4.57
N GLY A 4 -48.63 -24.41 -4.46
CA GLY A 4 -49.23 -23.19 -5.01
C GLY A 4 -48.84 -21.90 -4.29
N ALA A 5 -48.57 -21.98 -2.98
CA ALA A 5 -48.11 -20.83 -2.20
C ALA A 5 -46.66 -20.43 -2.53
N SER A 6 -45.80 -21.41 -2.87
CA SER A 6 -44.41 -21.13 -3.27
C SER A 6 -44.31 -20.50 -4.67
N LEU A 7 -45.21 -20.88 -5.59
CA LEU A 7 -45.23 -20.33 -6.95
C LEU A 7 -45.73 -18.87 -6.95
N ALA A 8 -46.73 -18.57 -6.12
CA ALA A 8 -47.23 -17.21 -5.94
C ALA A 8 -46.17 -16.28 -5.32
N ALA A 9 -45.41 -16.77 -4.33
CA ALA A 9 -44.31 -16.01 -3.73
C ALA A 9 -43.15 -15.77 -4.71
N LEU A 10 -42.82 -16.76 -5.55
CA LEU A 10 -41.80 -16.60 -6.60
C LEU A 10 -42.25 -15.66 -7.72
N GLN A 11 -43.53 -15.65 -8.09
CA GLN A 11 -44.09 -14.68 -9.04
C GLN A 11 -44.13 -13.27 -8.46
N GLU A 12 -44.40 -13.11 -7.17
CA GLU A 12 -44.41 -11.82 -6.49
C GLU A 12 -42.99 -11.24 -6.34
N ILE A 13 -41.98 -12.10 -6.13
CA ILE A 13 -40.55 -11.73 -6.14
C ILE A 13 -40.11 -11.35 -7.56
N GLY A 14 -40.46 -12.14 -8.58
CA GLY A 14 -40.16 -11.82 -9.98
C GLY A 14 -40.74 -10.46 -10.41
N CYS A 15 -41.99 -10.19 -10.04
CA CYS A 15 -42.65 -8.91 -10.36
C CYS A 15 -42.01 -7.71 -9.63
N LYS A 16 -41.46 -7.91 -8.41
CA LYS A 16 -40.70 -6.87 -7.68
C LYS A 16 -39.31 -6.64 -8.28
N VAL A 17 -38.65 -7.70 -8.76
CA VAL A 17 -37.36 -7.61 -9.48
C VAL A 17 -37.53 -6.91 -10.82
N ASP A 18 -38.60 -7.19 -11.57
CA ASP A 18 -38.90 -6.50 -12.83
C ASP A 18 -39.29 -5.02 -12.61
N CYS A 19 -39.96 -4.71 -11.50
CA CYS A 19 -40.26 -3.34 -11.11
C CYS A 19 -38.98 -2.56 -10.71
N LEU A 20 -38.06 -3.20 -9.98
CA LEU A 20 -36.74 -2.65 -9.66
C LEU A 20 -35.87 -2.46 -10.90
N ASN A 21 -35.84 -3.44 -11.82
CA ASN A 21 -35.12 -3.32 -13.10
C ASN A 21 -35.73 -2.22 -13.99
N GLY A 22 -37.04 -2.01 -13.95
CA GLY A 22 -37.71 -0.91 -14.63
C GLY A 22 -37.43 0.47 -13.99
N ILE A 23 -37.19 0.53 -12.69
CA ILE A 23 -36.78 1.74 -11.97
C ILE A 23 -35.30 2.03 -12.26
N ILE A 24 -34.43 1.02 -12.20
CA ILE A 24 -33.00 1.10 -12.53
C ILE A 24 -32.79 1.49 -14.00
N GLY A 25 -33.53 0.90 -14.94
CA GLY A 25 -33.46 1.26 -16.36
C GLY A 25 -33.91 2.70 -16.66
N LYS A 26 -34.94 3.19 -15.95
CA LYS A 26 -35.36 4.60 -16.04
C LYS A 26 -34.41 5.56 -15.33
N TYR A 27 -33.72 5.09 -14.30
CA TYR A 27 -32.73 5.84 -13.53
C TYR A 27 -31.43 5.99 -14.33
N ASN A 28 -30.92 4.93 -14.95
CA ASN A 28 -29.72 4.98 -15.78
C ASN A 28 -29.88 5.89 -17.02
N ALA A 29 -31.10 5.96 -17.58
CA ALA A 29 -31.41 6.92 -18.65
C ALA A 29 -31.43 8.39 -18.15
N ARG A 30 -31.81 8.63 -16.90
CA ARG A 30 -31.94 9.97 -16.31
C ARG A 30 -30.64 10.48 -15.68
N VAL A 31 -29.82 9.59 -15.12
CA VAL A 31 -28.47 9.90 -14.62
C VAL A 31 -27.53 10.28 -15.75
N LEU A 32 -27.70 9.68 -16.95
CA LEU A 32 -26.95 10.10 -18.14
C LEU A 32 -27.41 11.46 -18.70
N GLU A 33 -28.63 11.92 -18.39
CA GLU A 33 -29.11 13.27 -18.75
C GLU A 33 -28.79 14.33 -17.67
N GLU A 34 -28.76 13.98 -16.37
CA GLU A 34 -28.51 14.92 -15.26
C GLU A 34 -27.01 15.12 -14.91
N ILE A 35 -26.09 14.32 -15.45
CA ILE A 35 -24.62 14.49 -15.27
C ILE A 35 -24.01 15.53 -16.24
N ALA A 36 -24.81 16.17 -17.10
CA ALA A 36 -24.40 17.41 -17.77
C ALA A 36 -24.89 18.62 -16.95
N PRO A 37 -24.06 19.30 -16.16
CA PRO A 37 -24.51 20.47 -15.43
C PRO A 37 -24.74 21.63 -16.40
N ASP A 38 -25.99 22.11 -16.50
CA ASP A 38 -26.25 23.49 -16.86
C ASP A 38 -25.67 24.36 -15.73
N THR A 39 -24.58 25.05 -16.06
CA THR A 39 -24.01 26.12 -15.25
C THR A 39 -24.95 27.31 -15.29
N ASP A 40 -25.86 27.43 -14.31
CA ASP A 40 -26.45 28.70 -13.84
C ASP A 40 -27.55 28.38 -12.82
N GLU A 41 -27.19 28.36 -11.54
CA GLU A 41 -28.00 28.69 -10.35
C GLU A 41 -27.29 28.12 -9.11
N LEU A 42 -26.19 28.78 -8.72
CA LEU A 42 -25.67 28.70 -7.37
C LEU A 42 -26.65 29.43 -6.46
N ASP A 43 -27.16 28.71 -5.46
CA ASP A 43 -28.01 29.20 -4.38
C ASP A 43 -27.33 30.42 -3.70
N PRO A 44 -27.90 31.64 -3.78
CA PRO A 44 -27.26 32.85 -3.26
C PRO A 44 -27.13 32.88 -1.73
N ASP A 45 -27.74 31.94 -1.01
CA ASP A 45 -27.64 31.83 0.45
C ASP A 45 -26.40 31.02 0.93
N LEU A 46 -25.60 30.45 0.01
CA LEU A 46 -24.34 29.75 0.36
C LEU A 46 -23.10 30.65 0.41
N GLU A 47 -23.17 31.89 -0.10
CA GLU A 47 -22.04 32.84 -0.02
C GLU A 47 -21.91 33.53 1.36
N ASP A 48 -22.97 33.55 2.17
CA ASP A 48 -22.96 34.24 3.48
C ASP A 48 -22.38 33.40 4.63
N ALA A 49 -21.91 32.17 4.36
CA ALA A 49 -21.28 31.28 5.36
C ALA A 49 -19.74 31.40 5.41
N MET A 50 -19.13 32.28 4.62
CA MET A 50 -17.70 32.65 4.74
C MET A 50 -17.48 33.91 5.58
N VAL A 51 -18.39 34.21 6.52
CA VAL A 51 -18.05 35.07 7.65
C VAL A 51 -16.87 34.43 8.37
N THR A 52 -15.71 35.10 8.30
CA THR A 52 -14.55 34.77 9.13
C THR A 52 -14.98 34.86 10.60
N ASP A 53 -15.36 33.71 11.17
CA ASP A 53 -15.58 33.58 12.60
C ASP A 53 -14.21 33.78 13.27
N THR A 54 -13.99 34.99 13.77
CA THR A 54 -12.80 35.38 14.53
C THR A 54 -12.88 34.92 15.98
N ALA A 55 -13.89 34.11 16.34
CA ALA A 55 -13.97 33.49 17.65
C ALA A 55 -13.06 32.26 17.74
N ALA A 56 -12.37 32.13 18.86
CA ALA A 56 -11.58 30.95 19.17
C ALA A 56 -12.47 29.70 19.13
N PRO A 57 -12.02 28.60 18.49
CA PRO A 57 -12.81 27.37 18.37
C PRO A 57 -13.28 26.88 19.75
N THR A 58 -14.54 26.49 19.85
CA THR A 58 -15.08 25.93 21.09
C THR A 58 -14.29 24.68 21.49
N LYS A 59 -14.25 24.33 22.77
CA LYS A 59 -13.55 23.11 23.24
C LYS A 59 -14.02 21.83 22.53
N ALA A 60 -15.27 21.79 22.07
CA ALA A 60 -15.81 20.69 21.29
C ALA A 60 -15.29 20.70 19.83
N GLN A 61 -15.15 21.87 19.21
CA GLN A 61 -14.55 22.02 17.87
C GLN A 61 -13.04 21.77 17.89
N GLN A 62 -12.33 22.28 18.89
CA GLN A 62 -10.90 22.02 19.06
C GLN A 62 -10.66 20.52 19.31
N ARG A 63 -11.43 19.88 20.20
CA ARG A 63 -11.38 18.42 20.37
C ARG A 63 -11.78 17.67 19.10
N ALA A 64 -12.74 18.16 18.33
CA ALA A 64 -13.10 17.55 17.06
C ALA A 64 -11.93 17.63 16.08
N MET A 65 -11.23 18.76 15.97
CA MET A 65 -10.03 18.94 15.14
C MET A 65 -8.85 18.09 15.64
N ASP A 66 -8.67 17.98 16.97
CA ASP A 66 -7.57 17.24 17.57
C ASP A 66 -7.78 15.70 17.52
N VAL A 67 -9.04 15.23 17.44
CA VAL A 67 -9.42 13.80 17.50
C VAL A 67 -9.94 13.28 16.14
N THR A 68 -10.10 14.14 15.11
CA THR A 68 -10.60 13.69 13.80
C THR A 68 -9.55 12.86 13.06
N ALA A 69 -9.71 11.54 13.12
CA ALA A 69 -9.09 10.65 12.14
C ALA A 69 -9.71 10.89 10.75
N ALA A 70 -8.86 11.03 9.72
CA ALA A 70 -9.26 11.25 8.33
C ALA A 70 -8.62 10.22 7.38
N GLY A 71 -9.03 10.21 6.12
CA GLY A 71 -8.48 9.36 5.06
C GLY A 71 -9.07 7.94 5.00
N GLY A 72 -8.48 7.09 4.15
CA GLY A 72 -9.05 5.79 3.77
C GLY A 72 -9.33 4.83 4.94
N VAL A 73 -8.50 4.84 5.98
CA VAL A 73 -8.74 4.00 7.18
C VAL A 73 -10.00 4.44 7.92
N LYS A 74 -10.25 5.75 8.01
CA LYS A 74 -11.48 6.27 8.61
C LYS A 74 -12.69 5.96 7.73
N ALA A 75 -12.56 6.10 6.41
CA ALA A 75 -13.60 5.73 5.45
C ALA A 75 -14.04 4.27 5.62
N VAL A 76 -13.08 3.35 5.64
CA VAL A 76 -13.33 1.91 5.84
C VAL A 76 -13.91 1.63 7.24
N SER A 77 -13.45 2.34 8.27
CA SER A 77 -14.02 2.25 9.62
C SER A 77 -15.50 2.64 9.65
N ILE A 78 -15.85 3.77 9.03
CA ILE A 78 -17.24 4.24 8.92
C ILE A 78 -18.06 3.25 8.08
N ALA A 79 -17.50 2.74 6.99
CA ALA A 79 -18.13 1.72 6.15
C ALA A 79 -18.50 0.47 6.96
N GLY A 80 -17.58 -0.09 7.75
CA GLY A 80 -17.91 -1.26 8.55
C GLY A 80 -18.94 -0.98 9.67
N VAL A 81 -18.95 0.24 10.24
CA VAL A 81 -20.00 0.64 11.20
C VAL A 81 -21.38 0.75 10.52
N ILE A 82 -21.44 1.13 9.25
CA ILE A 82 -22.69 1.24 8.49
C ILE A 82 -23.12 -0.12 7.94
N LEU A 83 -22.19 -0.94 7.46
CA LEU A 83 -22.46 -2.10 6.60
C LEU A 83 -22.32 -3.45 7.30
N ASN A 84 -21.58 -3.52 8.42
CA ASN A 84 -21.33 -4.75 9.17
C ASN A 84 -21.22 -4.45 10.67
N HIS A 85 -22.32 -3.95 11.23
CA HIS A 85 -22.38 -3.48 12.60
C HIS A 85 -22.66 -4.64 13.58
N LYS A 86 -22.08 -4.59 14.79
CA LYS A 86 -22.26 -5.64 15.82
C LYS A 86 -23.72 -5.78 16.30
N ASP A 87 -24.45 -4.67 16.31
CA ASP A 87 -25.89 -4.63 16.59
C ASP A 87 -26.65 -4.62 15.25
N ASN A 88 -27.33 -5.71 14.94
CA ASN A 88 -28.05 -5.94 13.68
C ASN A 88 -29.26 -4.99 13.47
N LYS A 89 -29.64 -4.20 14.49
CA LYS A 89 -30.66 -3.16 14.37
C LYS A 89 -30.11 -1.79 14.02
N LYS A 90 -28.78 -1.64 14.00
CA LYS A 90 -28.09 -0.37 13.76
C LYS A 90 -27.24 -0.51 12.50
N GLY A 91 -27.46 0.37 11.54
CA GLY A 91 -26.78 0.33 10.24
C GLY A 91 -27.67 -0.13 9.10
N GLN A 92 -27.06 -0.34 7.94
CA GLN A 92 -27.69 -0.68 6.67
C GLN A 92 -27.33 -2.10 6.20
N GLN A 93 -26.90 -2.98 7.13
CA GLN A 93 -26.34 -4.30 6.84
C GLN A 93 -27.29 -5.21 6.05
N ASP A 94 -28.56 -5.34 6.46
CA ASP A 94 -29.54 -6.18 5.75
C ASP A 94 -29.80 -5.66 4.33
N MET A 95 -29.83 -4.34 4.16
CA MET A 95 -30.04 -3.71 2.86
C MET A 95 -28.81 -3.85 1.97
N TYR A 96 -27.60 -3.77 2.54
CA TYR A 96 -26.34 -4.06 1.88
C TYR A 96 -26.30 -5.51 1.38
N HIS A 97 -26.61 -6.49 2.23
CA HIS A 97 -26.65 -7.90 1.84
C HIS A 97 -27.66 -8.15 0.70
N MET A 98 -28.85 -7.55 0.79
CA MET A 98 -29.86 -7.70 -0.26
C MET A 98 -29.40 -7.08 -1.59
N TYR A 99 -28.90 -5.84 -1.56
CA TYR A 99 -28.49 -5.11 -2.75
C TYR A 99 -27.30 -5.80 -3.44
N PHE A 100 -26.21 -6.08 -2.70
CA PHE A 100 -25.03 -6.69 -3.30
C PHE A 100 -25.23 -8.17 -3.65
N HIS A 101 -26.18 -8.88 -3.02
CA HIS A 101 -26.57 -10.21 -3.50
C HIS A 101 -27.22 -10.14 -4.89
N CYS A 102 -28.03 -9.12 -5.15
CA CYS A 102 -28.62 -8.88 -6.47
C CYS A 102 -27.57 -8.47 -7.51
N VAL A 103 -26.57 -7.67 -7.11
CA VAL A 103 -25.51 -7.18 -8.02
C VAL A 103 -24.46 -8.26 -8.32
N LEU A 104 -23.96 -8.97 -7.29
CA LEU A 104 -22.86 -9.94 -7.42
C LEU A 104 -23.34 -11.39 -7.63
N GLY A 105 -24.63 -11.68 -7.45
CA GLY A 105 -25.21 -13.02 -7.59
C GLY A 105 -24.80 -14.00 -6.48
N CYS A 106 -24.03 -13.56 -5.48
CA CYS A 106 -23.61 -14.37 -4.34
C CYS A 106 -23.76 -13.57 -3.03
N PRO A 107 -23.93 -14.23 -1.87
CA PRO A 107 -23.96 -13.53 -0.59
C PRO A 107 -22.57 -12.96 -0.29
N CYS A 108 -22.47 -11.64 -0.10
CA CYS A 108 -21.27 -10.97 0.39
C CYS A 108 -21.54 -10.27 1.72
N ASN A 109 -20.52 -10.22 2.56
CA ASN A 109 -20.53 -9.47 3.80
C ASN A 109 -19.40 -8.46 3.73
N PHE A 110 -19.67 -7.21 4.12
CA PHE A 110 -18.60 -6.23 4.20
C PHE A 110 -17.52 -6.72 5.18
N PRO A 111 -16.23 -6.53 4.90
CA PRO A 111 -15.16 -7.11 5.70
C PRO A 111 -15.22 -6.55 7.13
N ASP A 112 -14.97 -7.39 8.13
CA ASP A 112 -15.03 -6.98 9.53
C ASP A 112 -13.95 -5.94 9.81
N THR A 113 -14.37 -4.72 10.15
CA THR A 113 -13.47 -3.61 10.53
C THR A 113 -13.39 -3.39 12.04
N SER A 114 -14.14 -4.20 12.82
CA SER A 114 -14.17 -4.17 14.29
C SER A 114 -13.17 -5.14 14.93
N SER A 115 -12.75 -6.19 14.22
CA SER A 115 -11.65 -7.06 14.63
C SER A 115 -10.28 -6.41 14.36
N ILE A 116 -9.50 -6.19 15.41
CA ILE A 116 -8.17 -5.54 15.41
C ILE A 116 -7.07 -6.47 14.83
N ARG A 117 -7.32 -7.14 13.70
CA ARG A 117 -6.35 -8.03 13.05
C ARG A 117 -5.63 -7.32 11.90
N TYR A 118 -4.34 -7.61 11.73
CA TYR A 118 -3.57 -7.13 10.58
C TYR A 118 -4.32 -7.47 9.26
N HIS A 119 -4.51 -6.48 8.39
CA HIS A 119 -5.30 -6.49 7.14
C HIS A 119 -6.83 -6.29 7.19
N CYS A 120 -7.50 -6.12 8.34
CA CYS A 120 -8.96 -5.92 8.37
C CYS A 120 -9.43 -4.69 7.55
N PHE A 121 -8.76 -3.55 7.73
CA PHE A 121 -9.00 -2.34 6.95
C PHE A 121 -8.54 -2.46 5.49
N ALA A 122 -7.57 -3.33 5.20
CA ALA A 122 -7.10 -3.55 3.83
C ALA A 122 -8.13 -4.33 3.00
N ALA A 123 -8.79 -5.33 3.61
CA ALA A 123 -9.89 -6.05 2.96
C ALA A 123 -11.10 -5.13 2.72
N GLY A 124 -11.48 -4.32 3.71
CA GLY A 124 -12.56 -3.33 3.56
C GLY A 124 -12.23 -2.24 2.54
N ALA A 125 -10.98 -1.78 2.49
CA ALA A 125 -10.51 -0.86 1.45
C ALA A 125 -10.58 -1.51 0.06
N ALA A 126 -10.08 -2.74 -0.08
CA ALA A 126 -10.11 -3.46 -1.34
C ALA A 126 -11.54 -3.66 -1.85
N GLU A 127 -12.50 -3.93 -0.97
CA GLU A 127 -13.90 -4.05 -1.36
C GLU A 127 -14.52 -2.71 -1.77
N LEU A 128 -14.29 -1.64 -1.00
CA LEU A 128 -14.79 -0.30 -1.34
C LEU A 128 -14.23 0.17 -2.69
N ILE A 129 -12.97 -0.14 -2.99
CA ILE A 129 -12.31 0.18 -4.27
C ILE A 129 -12.86 -0.72 -5.39
N ALA A 130 -12.99 -2.02 -5.15
CA ALA A 130 -13.43 -2.96 -6.18
C ALA A 130 -14.88 -2.74 -6.64
N TYR A 131 -15.73 -2.19 -5.76
CA TYR A 131 -17.16 -1.99 -6.02
C TYR A 131 -17.60 -0.54 -5.82
N THR A 132 -16.72 0.43 -6.09
CA THR A 132 -16.97 1.86 -5.81
C THR A 132 -18.26 2.36 -6.46
N LEU A 133 -18.52 1.98 -7.72
CA LEU A 133 -19.72 2.41 -8.46
C LEU A 133 -21.01 1.82 -7.85
N GLU A 134 -20.96 0.54 -7.47
CA GLU A 134 -22.05 -0.15 -6.79
C GLU A 134 -22.30 0.45 -5.39
N TYR A 135 -21.24 0.90 -4.70
CA TYR A 135 -21.36 1.62 -3.43
C TYR A 135 -21.98 3.01 -3.60
N ILE A 136 -21.69 3.72 -4.69
CA ILE A 136 -22.32 5.01 -5.02
C ILE A 136 -23.82 4.80 -5.24
N GLU A 137 -24.21 3.83 -6.07
CA GLU A 137 -25.63 3.52 -6.29
C GLU A 137 -26.33 3.05 -5.01
N PHE A 138 -25.69 2.17 -4.25
CA PHE A 138 -26.22 1.67 -2.97
C PHE A 138 -26.46 2.81 -1.96
N MET A 139 -25.53 3.74 -1.83
CA MET A 139 -25.67 4.91 -0.95
C MET A 139 -26.81 5.81 -1.42
N TRP A 140 -27.00 5.98 -2.73
CA TRP A 140 -28.14 6.72 -3.27
C TRP A 140 -29.48 6.03 -2.95
N VAL A 141 -29.56 4.69 -3.05
CA VAL A 141 -30.73 3.91 -2.65
C VAL A 141 -31.03 4.07 -1.15
N ILE A 142 -30.00 4.06 -0.28
CA ILE A 142 -30.17 4.38 1.15
C ILE A 142 -30.73 5.79 1.35
N LYS A 143 -30.20 6.78 0.63
CA LYS A 143 -30.65 8.18 0.74
C LYS A 143 -32.14 8.30 0.42
N MET A 144 -32.59 7.67 -0.66
CA MET A 144 -33.97 7.82 -1.17
C MET A 144 -34.99 6.89 -0.49
N SER A 145 -34.56 5.77 0.08
CA SER A 145 -35.45 4.83 0.79
C SER A 145 -35.98 5.35 2.13
N LYS A 146 -35.41 6.44 2.65
CA LYS A 146 -35.83 7.05 3.92
C LYS A 146 -37.08 7.90 3.76
N ALA A 147 -37.86 7.97 4.85
CA ALA A 147 -39.05 8.83 4.92
C ALA A 147 -38.77 10.31 4.64
N LYS A 148 -37.57 10.78 4.96
CA LYS A 148 -37.03 12.06 4.49
C LYS A 148 -35.73 11.78 3.73
N PRO A 149 -35.65 12.06 2.42
CA PRO A 149 -34.44 11.83 1.66
C PRO A 149 -33.24 12.58 2.25
N GLY A 150 -32.16 11.87 2.56
CA GLY A 150 -30.97 12.49 3.17
C GLY A 150 -30.00 11.51 3.81
N PHE A 151 -28.74 11.94 3.91
CA PHE A 151 -27.71 11.23 4.64
C PHE A 151 -27.66 11.68 6.10
N ASN A 152 -27.44 10.74 7.01
CA ASN A 152 -26.98 11.07 8.36
C ASN A 152 -25.49 11.46 8.32
N HIS A 153 -24.95 12.00 9.40
CA HIS A 153 -23.56 12.47 9.44
C HIS A 153 -22.53 11.39 9.09
N MET A 154 -22.74 10.13 9.48
CA MET A 154 -21.81 9.04 9.15
C MET A 154 -21.94 8.60 7.70
N GLU A 155 -23.16 8.52 7.17
CA GLU A 155 -23.41 8.21 5.76
C GLU A 155 -22.93 9.33 4.84
N ALA A 156 -23.05 10.60 5.25
CA ALA A 156 -22.54 11.74 4.50
C ALA A 156 -21.00 11.69 4.44
N ASN A 157 -20.36 11.32 5.55
CA ASN A 157 -18.91 11.14 5.59
C ASN A 157 -18.46 9.90 4.78
N LEU A 158 -19.23 8.81 4.79
CA LEU A 158 -18.95 7.66 3.93
C LEU A 158 -19.20 7.98 2.46
N TRP A 159 -20.29 8.70 2.15
CA TRP A 159 -20.63 9.14 0.80
C TRP A 159 -19.55 10.05 0.24
N ALA A 160 -19.18 11.07 1.01
CA ALA A 160 -18.05 11.93 0.68
C ALA A 160 -16.80 11.08 0.51
N ALA A 161 -16.48 10.19 1.45
CA ALA A 161 -15.30 9.34 1.32
C ALA A 161 -15.33 8.41 0.09
N VAL A 162 -16.44 7.78 -0.26
CA VAL A 162 -16.58 6.90 -1.43
C VAL A 162 -16.52 7.71 -2.73
N LEU A 163 -17.09 8.91 -2.73
CA LEU A 163 -17.01 9.86 -3.83
C LEU A 163 -15.62 10.49 -3.96
N THR A 164 -14.90 10.65 -2.83
CA THR A 164 -13.53 11.18 -2.71
C THR A 164 -12.49 10.07 -2.50
N LEU A 165 -12.81 8.80 -2.75
CA LEU A 165 -11.85 7.69 -2.67
C LEU A 165 -10.86 7.63 -3.85
N PRO A 166 -10.82 8.60 -4.79
CA PRO A 166 -9.56 9.10 -5.33
C PRO A 166 -9.03 10.21 -4.38
N GLY A 167 -7.94 9.93 -3.66
CA GLY A 167 -7.44 10.72 -2.52
C GLY A 167 -7.05 12.19 -2.79
N THR A 168 -6.85 12.96 -1.72
CA THR A 168 -6.42 14.36 -1.81
C THR A 168 -4.92 14.48 -2.11
N GLU A 169 -4.56 14.44 -3.38
CA GLU A 169 -4.13 15.65 -4.09
C GLU A 169 -5.13 15.75 -5.25
N SER A 170 -5.64 16.94 -5.60
CA SER A 170 -6.64 17.12 -6.68
C SER A 170 -6.12 16.75 -8.08
N VAL A 171 -5.01 16.03 -8.14
CA VAL A 171 -4.26 15.63 -9.32
C VAL A 171 -3.93 14.16 -9.13
N HIS A 172 -4.37 13.36 -10.08
CA HIS A 172 -4.08 11.94 -10.12
C HIS A 172 -2.72 11.70 -10.79
N MET A 173 -1.92 10.75 -10.30
CA MET A 173 -0.58 10.47 -10.84
C MET A 173 -0.61 10.25 -12.36
N LEU A 174 -1.62 9.54 -12.89
CA LEU A 174 -1.73 9.25 -14.33
C LEU A 174 -2.18 10.46 -15.18
N ASP A 175 -2.48 11.60 -14.54
CA ASP A 175 -2.81 12.86 -15.20
C ASP A 175 -1.64 13.86 -15.20
N LEU A 176 -0.45 13.45 -14.75
CA LEU A 176 0.76 14.27 -14.79
C LEU A 176 1.40 14.40 -16.18
N GLY A 177 0.83 13.80 -17.24
CA GLY A 177 1.38 13.86 -18.59
C GLY A 177 1.67 15.28 -19.11
N PRO A 178 0.71 16.23 -19.02
CA PRO A 178 0.96 17.64 -19.36
C PRO A 178 2.07 18.26 -18.50
N TYR A 179 2.04 18.02 -17.19
CA TYR A 179 3.07 18.54 -16.26
C TYR A 179 4.47 18.05 -16.63
N HIS A 180 4.64 16.76 -16.95
CA HIS A 180 5.93 16.22 -17.39
C HIS A 180 6.38 16.81 -18.73
N THR A 181 5.45 17.12 -19.63
CA THR A 181 5.76 17.78 -20.91
C THR A 181 6.24 19.21 -20.69
N ASP A 182 5.58 19.96 -19.82
CA ASP A 182 5.96 21.32 -19.43
C ASP A 182 7.32 21.33 -18.71
N HIS A 183 7.54 20.37 -17.80
CA HIS A 183 8.82 20.20 -17.11
C HIS A 183 9.98 19.95 -18.07
N LYS A 184 9.82 19.01 -19.01
CA LYS A 184 10.82 18.73 -20.05
C LYS A 184 11.08 19.95 -20.94
N THR A 185 10.03 20.71 -21.28
CA THR A 185 10.13 21.94 -22.07
C THR A 185 10.90 23.01 -21.31
N HIS A 186 10.64 23.16 -20.01
CA HIS A 186 11.36 24.09 -19.14
C HIS A 186 12.85 23.73 -19.03
N ILE A 187 13.19 22.46 -18.80
CA ILE A 187 14.60 22.02 -18.78
C ILE A 187 15.30 22.36 -20.11
N LYS A 188 14.66 22.11 -21.26
CA LYS A 188 15.19 22.47 -22.58
C LYS A 188 15.43 23.98 -22.73
N LYS A 189 14.53 24.81 -22.19
CA LYS A 189 14.68 26.27 -22.15
C LYS A 189 15.89 26.68 -21.29
N LEU A 190 16.09 26.06 -20.14
CA LEU A 190 17.24 26.34 -19.25
C LEU A 190 18.57 25.89 -19.84
N ILE A 191 18.60 24.80 -20.61
CA ILE A 191 19.78 24.35 -21.36
C ILE A 191 20.14 25.36 -22.45
N ALA A 192 19.13 25.85 -23.19
CA ALA A 192 19.32 26.80 -24.29
C ALA A 192 19.80 28.17 -23.80
N ASP A 193 19.28 28.65 -22.66
CA ASP A 193 19.75 29.90 -22.03
C ASP A 193 19.94 29.74 -20.51
N PRO A 194 21.13 29.31 -20.06
CA PRO A 194 21.45 29.16 -18.64
C PRO A 194 21.48 30.49 -17.87
N ASN A 195 21.56 31.62 -18.58
CA ASN A 195 21.55 32.94 -17.95
C ASN A 195 20.19 33.27 -17.34
N LEU A 196 19.11 32.57 -17.72
CA LEU A 196 17.81 32.67 -17.07
C LEU A 196 17.86 32.35 -15.57
N VAL A 197 18.86 31.59 -15.12
CA VAL A 197 19.07 31.21 -13.70
C VAL A 197 20.34 31.84 -13.12
N ILE A 198 21.42 31.89 -13.90
CA ILE A 198 22.77 32.25 -13.41
C ILE A 198 23.04 33.76 -13.48
N SER A 199 22.30 34.51 -14.31
CA SER A 199 22.50 35.95 -14.45
C SER A 199 22.13 36.69 -13.17
N PRO A 200 22.81 37.80 -12.80
CA PRO A 200 22.41 38.62 -11.64
C PRO A 200 21.08 39.33 -11.90
N LYS A 201 20.64 39.37 -13.16
CA LYS A 201 19.34 39.89 -13.60
C LYS A 201 18.30 38.79 -13.79
N ALA A 202 18.61 37.55 -13.41
CA ALA A 202 17.66 36.44 -13.49
C ALA A 202 16.46 36.73 -12.57
N THR A 203 15.26 36.64 -13.13
CA THR A 203 14.01 36.78 -12.39
C THR A 203 13.43 35.41 -12.12
N SER A 204 12.82 35.21 -10.95
CA SER A 204 12.16 33.94 -10.58
C SER A 204 11.20 33.45 -11.66
N SER A 205 10.41 34.37 -12.24
CA SER A 205 9.43 34.08 -13.28
C SER A 205 9.96 33.35 -14.52
N HIS A 206 11.25 33.46 -14.81
CA HIS A 206 11.87 32.79 -15.95
C HIS A 206 12.70 31.57 -15.56
N ALA A 207 13.09 31.48 -14.28
CA ALA A 207 13.96 30.45 -13.72
C ALA A 207 13.17 29.27 -13.14
N THR A 208 12.05 29.54 -12.48
CA THR A 208 11.18 28.53 -11.88
C THR A 208 10.18 27.98 -12.91
N LEU A 209 9.70 26.76 -12.68
CA LEU A 209 8.78 26.07 -13.59
C LEU A 209 7.38 26.71 -13.57
N ASP A 210 6.91 27.05 -12.37
CA ASP A 210 5.63 27.68 -12.07
C ASP A 210 5.66 29.22 -12.17
N GLY A 211 6.87 29.80 -12.25
CA GLY A 211 7.06 31.25 -12.25
C GLY A 211 7.01 31.88 -10.85
N GLU A 212 6.85 31.07 -9.81
CA GLU A 212 6.74 31.52 -8.42
C GLU A 212 8.09 31.98 -7.86
N PRO A 213 8.11 32.74 -6.75
CA PRO A 213 9.34 33.13 -6.08
C PRO A 213 10.19 31.93 -5.67
N TRP A 214 11.51 32.10 -5.68
CA TRP A 214 12.44 31.10 -5.19
C TRP A 214 12.14 30.78 -3.71
N HIS A 215 12.08 29.51 -3.34
CA HIS A 215 11.92 29.10 -1.93
C HIS A 215 13.09 29.59 -1.05
N HIS A 216 14.30 29.66 -1.62
CA HIS A 216 15.52 30.08 -0.93
C HIS A 216 16.22 31.21 -1.72
N PRO A 217 15.69 32.45 -1.65
CA PRO A 217 16.25 33.59 -2.40
C PRO A 217 17.66 33.97 -1.90
N ASP A 218 17.96 33.70 -0.63
CA ASP A 218 19.26 33.87 0.00
C ASP A 218 20.35 33.00 -0.65
N ALA A 219 20.06 31.72 -0.91
CA ALA A 219 20.97 30.80 -1.58
C ALA A 219 21.31 31.29 -3.00
N ILE A 220 20.29 31.77 -3.73
CA ILE A 220 20.46 32.29 -5.09
C ILE A 220 21.29 33.56 -5.11
N SER A 221 21.01 34.48 -4.18
CA SER A 221 21.80 35.71 -4.04
C SER A 221 23.28 35.40 -3.76
N THR A 222 23.55 34.37 -2.96
CA THR A 222 24.91 33.92 -2.63
C THR A 222 25.60 33.33 -3.86
N ILE A 223 24.90 32.49 -4.63
CA ILE A 223 25.43 31.93 -5.88
C ILE A 223 25.73 33.04 -6.90
N HIS A 224 24.83 34.02 -7.06
CA HIS A 224 25.05 35.16 -7.95
C HIS A 224 26.22 36.02 -7.51
N ALA A 225 26.45 36.19 -6.21
CA ALA A 225 27.60 36.93 -5.68
C ALA A 225 28.93 36.18 -5.89
N GLN A 226 28.93 34.84 -5.83
CA GLN A 226 30.13 34.00 -5.96
C GLN A 226 30.37 33.52 -7.40
N ARG A 227 29.46 33.79 -8.33
CA ARG A 227 29.49 33.24 -9.69
C ARG A 227 30.80 33.52 -10.44
N ASP A 228 31.39 34.70 -10.22
CA ASP A 228 32.58 35.15 -10.94
C ASP A 228 33.82 34.35 -10.47
N ASP A 229 33.77 33.80 -9.26
CA ASP A 229 34.77 32.88 -8.70
C ASP A 229 34.52 31.41 -9.11
N LEU A 230 33.41 31.11 -9.79
CA LEU A 230 32.99 29.77 -10.19
C LEU A 230 33.07 29.59 -11.72
N PRO A 231 34.27 29.39 -12.29
CA PRO A 231 34.49 29.38 -13.75
C PRO A 231 33.77 28.24 -14.49
N TYR A 232 33.37 27.19 -13.78
CA TYR A 232 32.65 26.04 -14.34
C TYR A 232 31.15 26.06 -14.06
N LEU A 233 30.62 27.05 -13.34
CA LEU A 233 29.21 27.09 -12.93
C LEU A 233 28.26 26.90 -14.12
N HIS A 234 28.48 27.64 -15.19
CA HIS A 234 27.66 27.55 -16.40
C HIS A 234 27.77 26.16 -17.07
N LYS A 235 28.99 25.62 -17.18
CA LYS A 235 29.20 24.31 -17.82
C LYS A 235 28.60 23.16 -17.01
N LEU A 236 28.76 23.21 -15.69
CA LEU A 236 28.21 22.21 -14.76
C LEU A 236 26.69 22.27 -14.72
N PHE A 237 26.11 23.47 -14.71
CA PHE A 237 24.65 23.63 -14.75
C PHE A 237 24.05 23.03 -16.02
N VAL A 238 24.63 23.35 -17.19
CA VAL A 238 24.16 22.78 -18.47
C VAL A 238 24.30 21.26 -18.47
N ALA A 239 25.46 20.73 -18.10
CA ALA A 239 25.68 19.28 -18.05
C ALA A 239 24.70 18.59 -17.10
N PHE A 240 24.42 19.18 -15.93
CA PHE A 240 23.42 18.68 -15.00
C PHE A 240 22.02 18.65 -15.64
N MET A 241 21.61 19.73 -16.32
CA MET A 241 20.30 19.81 -16.94
C MET A 241 20.15 18.86 -18.13
N GLU A 242 21.20 18.65 -18.93
CA GLU A 242 21.23 17.67 -20.02
C GLU A 242 21.04 16.24 -19.50
N GLU A 243 21.77 15.84 -18.47
CA GLU A 243 21.65 14.50 -17.86
C GLU A 243 20.31 14.31 -17.13
N ALA A 244 19.82 15.37 -16.47
CA ALA A 244 18.49 15.37 -15.86
C ALA A 244 17.40 15.18 -16.92
N LEU A 245 17.51 15.84 -18.07
CA LEU A 245 16.56 15.70 -19.17
C LEU A 245 16.51 14.26 -19.68
N VAL A 246 17.65 13.62 -19.91
CA VAL A 246 17.72 12.20 -20.34
C VAL A 246 17.00 11.31 -19.34
N THR A 247 17.24 11.54 -18.06
CA THR A 247 16.62 10.78 -16.97
C THR A 247 15.10 10.97 -16.96
N TRP A 248 14.62 12.22 -17.08
CA TRP A 248 13.19 12.52 -17.14
C TRP A 248 12.52 11.95 -18.39
N GLU A 249 13.19 11.95 -19.54
CA GLU A 249 12.68 11.32 -20.76
C GLU A 249 12.49 9.81 -20.57
N GLN A 250 13.40 9.13 -19.85
CA GLN A 250 13.25 7.71 -19.50
C GLN A 250 12.15 7.45 -18.48
N PHE A 251 12.08 8.23 -17.39
CA PHE A 251 11.07 8.04 -16.34
C PHE A 251 9.64 8.38 -16.78
N THR A 252 9.49 9.28 -17.75
CA THR A 252 8.18 9.74 -18.22
C THR A 252 7.78 9.17 -19.58
N SER A 253 8.47 8.14 -20.06
CA SER A 253 8.18 7.53 -21.37
C SER A 253 6.76 6.96 -21.45
N GLU A 254 6.23 6.48 -20.34
CA GLU A 254 4.86 5.94 -20.27
C GLU A 254 3.78 7.03 -20.42
N PHE A 255 4.14 8.30 -20.19
CA PHE A 255 3.29 9.49 -20.28
C PHE A 255 3.38 10.20 -21.64
N GLU A 256 4.09 9.64 -22.62
CA GLU A 256 4.18 10.24 -23.96
C GLU A 256 2.82 10.29 -24.66
N TYR A 257 2.68 11.25 -25.59
CA TYR A 257 1.48 11.36 -26.42
C TYR A 257 1.23 10.05 -27.20
N ARG A 258 0.02 9.50 -27.06
CA ARG A 258 -0.38 8.15 -27.51
C ARG A 258 0.36 6.99 -26.85
N GLY A 259 1.06 7.25 -25.75
CA GLY A 259 1.59 6.22 -24.86
C GLY A 259 0.48 5.49 -24.12
N PHE A 260 0.84 4.45 -23.37
CA PHE A 260 -0.12 3.60 -22.66
C PHE A 260 -1.03 4.45 -21.75
N ILE A 261 -0.43 5.33 -20.94
CA ILE A 261 -1.15 6.18 -19.97
C ILE A 261 -2.01 7.24 -20.67
N ASP A 262 -1.54 7.83 -21.77
CA ASP A 262 -2.30 8.82 -22.56
C ASP A 262 -3.50 8.20 -23.28
N SER A 263 -3.36 6.95 -23.73
CA SER A 263 -4.43 6.18 -24.38
C SER A 263 -5.45 5.56 -23.43
N THR A 264 -5.15 5.58 -22.11
CA THR A 264 -5.99 5.01 -21.07
C THR A 264 -7.25 5.84 -20.90
N THR A 265 -8.42 5.21 -20.79
CA THR A 265 -9.67 5.94 -20.59
C THR A 265 -9.70 6.58 -19.19
N GLN A 266 -10.52 7.61 -19.01
CA GLN A 266 -10.66 8.21 -17.67
C GLN A 266 -11.14 7.17 -16.64
N GLU A 267 -12.04 6.27 -17.04
CA GLU A 267 -12.53 5.18 -16.19
C GLU A 267 -11.39 4.24 -15.73
N GLU A 268 -10.49 3.87 -16.63
CA GLU A 268 -9.31 3.05 -16.29
C GLU A 268 -8.33 3.80 -15.39
N LYS A 269 -8.16 5.12 -15.60
CA LYS A 269 -7.35 5.97 -14.72
C LYS A 269 -7.94 6.06 -13.32
N ASP A 270 -9.25 6.23 -13.21
CA ASP A 270 -9.95 6.35 -11.93
C ASP A 270 -9.87 5.05 -11.12
N LEU A 271 -9.93 3.89 -11.79
CA LEU A 271 -9.73 2.57 -11.16
C LEU A 271 -8.30 2.36 -10.64
N ALA A 272 -7.31 2.98 -11.29
CA ALA A 272 -5.90 2.87 -10.94
C ALA A 272 -5.41 4.05 -10.11
N TRP A 273 -6.27 4.64 -9.27
CA TRP A 273 -5.94 5.87 -8.56
C TRP A 273 -4.66 5.76 -7.71
N LEU A 274 -3.72 6.67 -7.97
CA LEU A 274 -2.47 6.79 -7.24
C LEU A 274 -2.21 8.25 -6.83
N PRO A 275 -1.74 8.49 -5.59
CA PRO A 275 -1.26 9.82 -5.21
C PRO A 275 -0.02 10.19 -6.02
N THR A 276 0.08 11.46 -6.37
CA THR A 276 1.21 12.10 -7.08
C THR A 276 2.51 12.07 -6.29
N THR A 277 2.44 12.01 -4.96
CA THR A 277 3.61 12.02 -4.08
C THR A 277 3.76 10.73 -3.27
N ASN A 278 5.01 10.33 -3.02
CA ASN A 278 5.36 9.17 -2.20
C ASN A 278 5.54 9.53 -0.71
N ASP A 279 5.21 10.77 -0.33
CA ASP A 279 5.48 11.38 0.98
C ASP A 279 5.01 10.53 2.16
N ASN A 280 3.86 9.88 2.02
CA ASN A 280 3.31 9.00 3.05
C ASN A 280 4.19 7.77 3.32
N ASN A 281 4.84 7.23 2.29
CA ASN A 281 5.75 6.10 2.43
C ASN A 281 7.13 6.58 2.90
N GLU A 282 7.59 7.72 2.40
CA GLU A 282 8.88 8.32 2.80
C GLU A 282 8.89 8.75 4.27
N GLY A 283 7.81 9.36 4.76
CA GLY A 283 7.67 9.75 6.16
C GLY A 283 7.67 8.55 7.12
N ARG A 284 7.02 7.44 6.73
CA ARG A 284 7.02 6.19 7.52
C ARG A 284 8.40 5.55 7.57
N LEU A 285 9.06 5.50 6.42
CA LEU A 285 10.40 4.96 6.31
C LEU A 285 11.39 5.81 7.13
N GLY A 286 11.38 7.13 6.96
CA GLY A 286 12.24 8.06 7.70
C GLY A 286 12.07 7.95 9.21
N SER A 287 10.82 7.81 9.68
CA SER A 287 10.51 7.61 11.10
C SER A 287 11.08 6.29 11.63
N TRP A 288 11.04 5.21 10.85
CA TRP A 288 11.70 3.95 11.19
C TRP A 288 13.22 4.11 11.27
N TRP A 289 13.84 4.77 10.30
CA TRP A 289 15.30 4.98 10.30
C TRP A 289 15.76 5.76 11.53
N LEU A 290 15.02 6.80 11.93
CA LEU A 290 15.31 7.56 13.14
C LEU A 290 15.18 6.69 14.39
N TYR A 291 14.11 5.90 14.48
CA TYR A 291 13.88 4.99 15.60
C TYR A 291 14.94 3.89 15.71
N ALA A 292 15.34 3.27 14.59
CA ALA A 292 16.36 2.22 14.57
C ALA A 292 17.75 2.74 14.95
N ARG A 293 18.06 4.00 14.64
CA ARG A 293 19.33 4.65 15.05
C ARG A 293 19.40 4.90 16.55
N THR A 294 18.29 5.34 17.14
CA THR A 294 18.21 5.61 18.59
C THR A 294 17.98 4.33 19.40
N ASN A 295 17.43 3.28 18.78
CA ASN A 295 17.16 1.98 19.40
C ASN A 295 17.74 0.81 18.57
N PRO A 296 19.08 0.60 18.57
CA PRO A 296 19.73 -0.37 17.69
C PRO A 296 19.37 -1.83 17.97
N SER A 297 18.96 -2.13 19.21
CA SER A 297 18.48 -3.46 19.61
C SER A 297 17.00 -3.69 19.32
N SER A 298 16.28 -2.66 18.87
CA SER A 298 14.85 -2.79 18.58
C SER A 298 14.60 -3.35 17.19
N THR A 299 13.52 -4.11 17.06
CA THR A 299 13.10 -4.70 15.79
C THR A 299 12.10 -3.80 15.07
N ILE A 300 11.93 -4.04 13.77
CA ILE A 300 10.90 -3.35 12.96
C ILE A 300 9.50 -3.62 13.49
N GLU A 301 9.27 -4.80 14.04
CA GLU A 301 8.01 -5.19 14.66
C GLU A 301 7.72 -4.38 15.92
N GLN A 302 8.73 -4.17 16.77
CA GLN A 302 8.59 -3.30 17.95
C GLN A 302 8.28 -1.86 17.55
N TYR A 303 8.97 -1.32 16.54
CA TYR A 303 8.65 0.00 16.02
C TYR A 303 7.23 0.08 15.47
N ASN A 304 6.81 -0.90 14.67
CA ASN A 304 5.44 -0.94 14.13
C ASN A 304 4.41 -0.98 15.26
N ASN A 305 4.67 -1.76 16.30
CA ASN A 305 3.79 -1.81 17.48
C ASN A 305 3.72 -0.47 18.20
N ILE A 306 4.85 0.23 18.39
CA ILE A 306 4.89 1.56 19.02
C ILE A 306 4.21 2.61 18.14
N ALA A 307 4.47 2.59 16.83
CA ALA A 307 3.86 3.50 15.87
C ALA A 307 2.34 3.30 15.82
N MET A 308 1.86 2.06 15.83
CA MET A 308 0.44 1.74 15.95
C MET A 308 -0.14 2.15 17.30
N TYR A 309 0.57 1.87 18.40
CA TYR A 309 0.16 2.22 19.75
C TYR A 309 -0.05 3.73 19.89
N THR A 310 0.89 4.52 19.35
CA THR A 310 0.85 5.99 19.35
C THR A 310 -0.22 6.50 18.41
N LYS A 311 -0.30 5.99 17.18
CA LYS A 311 -1.26 6.46 16.17
C LYS A 311 -2.73 6.18 16.56
N ASN A 312 -2.97 5.13 17.34
CA ASN A 312 -4.31 4.73 17.77
C ASN A 312 -4.66 5.25 19.17
N ASP A 313 -3.80 6.09 19.79
CA ASP A 313 -3.95 6.57 21.17
C ASP A 313 -4.27 5.45 22.17
N ALA A 314 -3.60 4.31 22.01
CA ALA A 314 -3.91 3.10 22.76
C ALA A 314 -3.75 3.27 24.28
N GLN A 315 -2.91 4.20 24.73
CA GLN A 315 -2.78 4.56 26.16
C GLN A 315 -4.05 5.21 26.70
N GLU A 316 -4.65 6.14 25.97
CA GLU A 316 -5.87 6.83 26.39
C GLU A 316 -7.06 5.87 26.37
N PHE A 317 -7.11 4.98 25.38
CA PHE A 317 -8.08 3.89 25.33
C PHE A 317 -7.96 2.97 26.56
N MET A 318 -6.74 2.53 26.92
CA MET A 318 -6.53 1.69 28.10
C MET A 318 -6.94 2.43 29.37
N ASN A 319 -6.52 3.68 29.55
CA ASN A 319 -6.86 4.48 30.74
C ASN A 319 -8.37 4.68 30.93
N THR A 320 -9.12 4.72 29.83
CA THR A 320 -10.57 4.96 29.86
C THR A 320 -11.39 3.69 30.03
N ASN A 321 -10.90 2.55 29.51
CA ASN A 321 -11.73 1.34 29.35
C ASN A 321 -11.21 0.12 30.10
N PHE A 322 -9.98 0.13 30.61
CA PHE A 322 -9.42 -1.03 31.31
C PHE A 322 -9.62 -0.88 32.81
N GLU A 323 -10.11 -1.95 33.42
CA GLU A 323 -10.05 -2.15 34.86
C GLU A 323 -8.71 -2.84 35.23
N PRO A 324 -8.28 -2.82 36.51
CA PRO A 324 -7.02 -3.43 36.93
C PRO A 324 -6.87 -4.92 36.52
N GLU A 325 -7.98 -5.65 36.43
CA GLU A 325 -8.02 -7.05 35.98
C GLU A 325 -7.70 -7.20 34.49
N ASP A 326 -8.09 -6.24 33.64
CA ASP A 326 -7.82 -6.25 32.20
C ASP A 326 -6.34 -6.01 31.92
N HIS A 327 -5.70 -5.15 32.70
CA HIS A 327 -4.24 -4.98 32.67
C HIS A 327 -3.51 -6.27 33.04
N CYS A 328 -3.99 -6.98 34.08
CA CYS A 328 -3.43 -8.27 34.47
C CYS A 328 -3.64 -9.35 33.39
N TYR A 329 -4.78 -9.31 32.71
CA TYR A 329 -5.08 -10.23 31.61
C TYR A 329 -4.16 -10.02 30.40
N VAL A 330 -3.97 -8.78 29.95
CA VAL A 330 -3.07 -8.47 28.82
C VAL A 330 -1.62 -8.81 29.16
N MET A 331 -1.18 -8.54 30.39
CA MET A 331 0.16 -8.92 30.84
C MET A 331 0.35 -10.44 30.86
N ARG A 332 -0.66 -11.21 31.30
CA ARG A 332 -0.63 -12.67 31.29
C ARG A 332 -0.63 -13.23 29.87
N SER A 333 -1.46 -12.69 28.99
CA SER A 333 -1.52 -13.06 27.58
C SER A 333 -0.17 -12.87 26.89
N HIS A 334 0.53 -11.76 27.17
CA HIS A 334 1.88 -11.53 26.66
C HIS A 334 2.91 -12.55 27.16
N ILE A 335 2.79 -13.01 28.42
CA ILE A 335 3.67 -14.06 28.97
C ILE A 335 3.39 -15.39 28.27
N GLU A 336 2.12 -15.75 28.09
CA GLU A 336 1.71 -16.98 27.38
C GLU A 336 2.19 -16.97 25.92
N ASP A 337 2.10 -15.84 25.22
CA ASP A 337 2.64 -15.66 23.87
C ASP A 337 4.18 -15.77 23.84
N ALA A 338 4.87 -15.23 24.84
CA ALA A 338 6.33 -15.37 24.96
C ALA A 338 6.75 -16.84 25.20
N GLU A 339 5.99 -17.57 26.02
CA GLU A 339 6.21 -18.99 26.28
C GLU A 339 5.98 -19.84 25.02
N THR A 340 4.91 -19.59 24.27
CA THR A 340 4.63 -20.31 23.01
C THR A 340 5.69 -20.01 21.95
N ASN A 341 6.16 -18.77 21.84
CA ASN A 341 7.24 -18.41 20.91
C ASN A 341 8.57 -19.06 21.31
N THR A 342 8.86 -19.12 22.61
CA THR A 342 10.04 -19.83 23.13
C THR A 342 9.94 -21.33 22.79
N ALA A 343 8.77 -21.94 22.97
CA ALA A 343 8.54 -23.35 22.60
C ALA A 343 8.72 -23.58 21.09
N LYS A 344 8.24 -22.68 20.22
CA LYS A 344 8.47 -22.75 18.76
C LYS A 344 9.95 -22.67 18.42
N VAL A 345 10.71 -21.79 19.09
CA VAL A 345 12.16 -21.67 18.90
C VAL A 345 12.85 -22.95 19.34
N VAL A 346 12.50 -23.51 20.50
CA VAL A 346 13.03 -24.80 20.99
C VAL A 346 12.76 -25.93 19.99
N VAL A 347 11.52 -26.04 19.48
CA VAL A 347 11.15 -27.05 18.46
C VAL A 347 11.95 -26.86 17.17
N LYS A 348 12.21 -25.62 16.75
CA LYS A 348 13.04 -25.35 15.57
C LYS A 348 14.49 -25.77 15.80
N VAL A 349 15.03 -25.48 16.99
CA VAL A 349 16.40 -25.85 17.38
C VAL A 349 16.55 -27.36 17.54
N THR A 350 15.58 -28.07 18.12
CA THR A 350 15.64 -29.54 18.22
C THR A 350 15.60 -30.18 16.84
N LYS A 351 14.72 -29.73 15.94
CA LYS A 351 14.68 -30.22 14.56
C LYS A 351 15.98 -29.98 13.81
N THR A 352 16.64 -28.84 13.99
CA THR A 352 17.95 -28.59 13.35
C THR A 352 19.05 -29.48 13.94
N VAL A 353 19.04 -29.71 15.26
CA VAL A 353 19.99 -30.63 15.91
C VAL A 353 19.79 -32.08 15.46
N GLU A 354 18.54 -32.57 15.40
CA GLU A 354 18.21 -33.90 14.89
C GLU A 354 18.63 -34.07 13.43
N THR A 355 18.36 -33.06 12.59
CA THR A 355 18.77 -33.06 11.19
C THR A 355 20.29 -33.08 11.06
N ALA A 356 21.01 -32.30 11.87
CA ALA A 356 22.47 -32.29 11.89
C ALA A 356 23.04 -33.65 12.35
N ALA A 357 22.46 -34.26 13.39
CA ALA A 357 22.83 -35.59 13.85
C ALA A 357 22.63 -36.66 12.76
N ARG A 358 21.50 -36.60 12.03
CA ARG A 358 21.22 -37.47 10.89
C ARG A 358 22.25 -37.31 9.78
N ILE A 359 22.63 -36.07 9.43
CA ILE A 359 23.64 -35.77 8.41
C ILE A 359 25.03 -36.32 8.82
N VAL A 360 25.41 -36.20 10.09
CA VAL A 360 26.69 -36.71 10.60
C VAL A 360 26.75 -38.24 10.57
N ALA A 361 25.62 -38.91 10.84
CA ALA A 361 25.51 -40.37 10.86
C ALA A 361 25.53 -41.02 9.46
N ILE A 362 25.28 -40.25 8.39
CA ILE A 362 25.37 -40.76 7.02
C ILE A 362 26.81 -41.19 6.71
N ILE A 363 26.97 -42.44 6.29
CA ILE A 363 28.25 -42.99 5.85
C ILE A 363 28.61 -42.34 4.51
N ILE A 364 29.77 -41.70 4.47
CA ILE A 364 30.27 -41.05 3.26
C ILE A 364 30.81 -42.10 2.30
N VAL A 365 30.25 -42.13 1.09
CA VAL A 365 30.69 -43.03 0.03
C VAL A 365 31.72 -42.32 -0.84
N THR A 366 32.95 -42.83 -0.85
CA THR A 366 34.05 -42.28 -1.66
C THR A 366 34.31 -43.04 -2.96
N ASP A 367 33.63 -44.18 -3.16
CA ASP A 367 33.74 -44.98 -4.36
C ASP A 367 32.93 -44.35 -5.51
N ARG A 368 33.65 -44.07 -6.60
CA ARG A 368 33.09 -43.44 -7.81
C ARG A 368 32.04 -44.31 -8.49
N VAL A 369 32.20 -45.64 -8.46
CA VAL A 369 31.27 -46.57 -9.10
C VAL A 369 29.96 -46.62 -8.31
N GLN A 370 30.05 -46.67 -6.98
CA GLN A 370 28.87 -46.66 -6.11
C GLN A 370 28.10 -45.34 -6.20
N LEU A 371 28.79 -44.19 -6.24
CA LEU A 371 28.13 -42.88 -6.42
C LEU A 371 27.38 -42.79 -7.77
N GLY A 372 27.89 -43.41 -8.83
CA GLY A 372 27.25 -43.44 -10.14
C GLY A 372 25.91 -44.19 -10.17
N HIS A 373 25.73 -45.18 -9.29
CA HIS A 373 24.51 -46.00 -9.20
C HIS A 373 23.46 -45.44 -8.23
N MET A 374 23.76 -44.38 -7.48
CA MET A 374 22.82 -43.78 -6.53
C MET A 374 21.66 -43.05 -7.22
N ASN A 375 20.52 -42.97 -6.52
CA ASN A 375 19.37 -42.16 -6.92
C ASN A 375 19.52 -40.70 -6.44
N CYS A 376 18.64 -39.81 -6.89
CA CYS A 376 18.72 -38.37 -6.55
C CYS A 376 18.66 -38.09 -5.05
N THR A 377 17.88 -38.85 -4.29
CA THR A 377 17.70 -38.66 -2.85
C THR A 377 18.95 -39.06 -2.07
N LEU A 378 19.57 -40.20 -2.41
CA LEU A 378 20.85 -40.61 -1.83
C LEU A 378 21.98 -39.65 -2.21
N LEU A 379 21.97 -39.10 -3.43
CA LEU A 379 22.95 -38.08 -3.83
C LEU A 379 22.77 -36.75 -3.06
N ASP A 380 21.55 -36.37 -2.71
CA ASP A 380 21.29 -35.21 -1.85
C ASP A 380 21.80 -35.41 -0.43
N GLU A 381 21.55 -36.60 0.14
CA GLU A 381 22.07 -36.99 1.45
C GLU A 381 23.61 -37.00 1.46
N GLN A 382 24.24 -37.51 0.40
CA GLN A 382 25.70 -37.47 0.25
C GLN A 382 26.21 -36.03 0.11
N LEU A 383 25.54 -35.16 -0.66
CA LEU A 383 25.93 -33.74 -0.75
C LEU A 383 25.88 -33.03 0.60
N GLU A 384 24.83 -33.27 1.39
CA GLU A 384 24.71 -32.72 2.74
C GLU A 384 25.78 -33.28 3.69
N ALA A 385 26.02 -34.59 3.66
CA ALA A 385 27.04 -35.24 4.49
C ALA A 385 28.46 -34.75 4.13
N HIS A 386 28.79 -34.68 2.84
CA HIS A 386 30.07 -34.14 2.37
C HIS A 386 30.24 -32.65 2.74
N ARG A 387 29.18 -31.85 2.63
CA ARG A 387 29.20 -30.43 2.97
C ARG A 387 29.34 -30.16 4.46
N SER A 388 28.74 -31.00 5.32
CA SER A 388 28.90 -30.88 6.77
C SER A 388 30.37 -30.97 7.23
N ARG A 389 31.21 -31.66 6.44
CA ARG A 389 32.66 -31.82 6.70
C ARG A 389 33.54 -30.94 5.81
N ASP A 390 32.97 -30.29 4.80
CA ASP A 390 33.68 -29.44 3.84
C ASP A 390 32.75 -28.37 3.26
N SER A 391 32.90 -27.14 3.73
CA SER A 391 32.05 -26.00 3.33
C SER A 391 32.16 -25.63 1.84
N LYS A 392 33.17 -26.15 1.11
CA LYS A 392 33.38 -25.91 -0.32
C LYS A 392 32.48 -26.77 -1.22
N VAL A 393 31.85 -27.81 -0.67
CA VAL A 393 30.88 -28.64 -1.39
C VAL A 393 29.61 -27.85 -1.63
N LEU A 394 29.06 -27.88 -2.84
CA LEU A 394 27.87 -27.11 -3.22
C LEU A 394 26.62 -27.48 -2.39
N ILE A 395 25.74 -26.50 -2.17
CA ILE A 395 24.45 -26.71 -1.48
C ILE A 395 23.52 -27.51 -2.39
N LYS A 396 22.79 -28.49 -1.85
CA LYS A 396 21.77 -29.25 -2.60
C LYS A 396 20.81 -28.36 -3.41
N ALA A 397 20.41 -27.22 -2.85
CA ALA A 397 19.50 -26.27 -3.49
C ALA A 397 20.07 -25.63 -4.77
N ARG A 398 21.40 -25.58 -4.92
CA ARG A 398 22.08 -25.05 -6.11
C ARG A 398 22.32 -26.12 -7.18
N VAL A 399 22.07 -27.39 -6.88
CA VAL A 399 22.36 -28.53 -7.75
C VAL A 399 21.10 -29.38 -7.87
N LYS A 400 20.17 -28.93 -8.71
CA LYS A 400 18.79 -29.46 -8.73
C LYS A 400 18.69 -30.84 -9.37
N TYR A 401 19.43 -31.10 -10.45
CA TYR A 401 19.29 -32.31 -11.26
C TYR A 401 20.35 -33.36 -10.95
N LYS A 402 20.01 -34.64 -11.16
CA LYS A 402 20.93 -35.78 -10.97
C LYS A 402 22.25 -35.61 -11.73
N LEU A 403 22.14 -35.13 -12.97
CA LEU A 403 23.25 -34.92 -13.90
C LEU A 403 24.28 -33.94 -13.35
N ASP A 404 23.88 -33.01 -12.47
CA ASP A 404 24.76 -32.00 -11.89
C ASP A 404 25.27 -32.41 -10.49
N LYS A 405 24.51 -33.23 -9.76
CA LYS A 405 24.85 -33.69 -8.40
C LYS A 405 26.06 -34.62 -8.38
N LEU A 406 26.13 -35.55 -9.34
CA LEU A 406 27.23 -36.51 -9.43
C LEU A 406 28.57 -35.82 -9.77
N PRO A 407 28.68 -34.95 -10.80
CA PRO A 407 29.90 -34.18 -11.06
C PRO A 407 30.32 -33.31 -9.87
N ALA A 408 29.38 -32.67 -9.16
CA ALA A 408 29.70 -31.84 -8.00
C ALA A 408 30.33 -32.65 -6.85
N LEU A 409 29.83 -33.86 -6.58
CA LEU A 409 30.41 -34.77 -5.59
C LEU A 409 31.79 -35.29 -6.02
N LEU A 410 31.96 -35.65 -7.29
CA LEU A 410 33.25 -36.12 -7.81
C LEU A 410 34.32 -35.03 -7.77
N ALA A 411 33.97 -33.79 -8.14
CA ALA A 411 34.88 -32.64 -8.05
C ALA A 411 35.31 -32.36 -6.60
N ALA A 412 34.40 -32.51 -5.64
CA ALA A 412 34.72 -32.39 -4.21
C ALA A 412 35.71 -33.47 -3.73
N LEU A 413 35.54 -34.72 -4.19
CA LEU A 413 36.46 -35.82 -3.88
C LEU A 413 37.86 -35.58 -4.46
N ASP A 414 37.95 -35.05 -5.68
CA ASP A 414 39.22 -34.77 -6.35
C ASP A 414 39.99 -33.61 -5.71
N SER A 415 39.27 -32.58 -5.28
CA SER A 415 39.82 -31.50 -4.48
C SER A 415 40.47 -32.02 -3.18
N LYS A 416 39.80 -32.96 -2.49
CA LYS A 416 40.34 -33.59 -1.25
C LYS A 416 41.56 -34.46 -1.49
N LYS A 417 41.57 -35.28 -2.55
CA LYS A 417 42.74 -36.11 -2.91
C LYS A 417 43.96 -35.24 -3.25
N GLY A 418 43.76 -34.15 -3.99
CA GLY A 418 44.82 -33.20 -4.33
C GLY A 418 45.35 -32.41 -3.12
N LEU A 419 44.57 -32.25 -2.06
CA LEU A 419 44.97 -31.56 -0.83
C LEU A 419 45.77 -32.50 0.09
N LEU A 420 45.34 -33.77 0.22
CA LEU A 420 46.07 -34.79 0.97
C LEU A 420 47.43 -35.11 0.36
N ARG A 421 47.53 -35.19 -0.98
CA ARG A 421 48.81 -35.38 -1.68
C ARG A 421 49.79 -34.23 -1.39
N ARG A 422 49.33 -32.97 -1.45
CA ARG A 422 50.14 -31.77 -1.16
C ARG A 422 50.54 -31.60 0.31
N LEU A 423 49.83 -32.25 1.23
CA LEU A 423 50.19 -32.30 2.65
C LEU A 423 51.20 -33.41 2.94
N TRP A 424 51.07 -34.54 2.26
CA TRP A 424 52.04 -35.65 2.33
C TRP A 424 53.41 -35.26 1.76
N GLU A 425 53.42 -34.58 0.61
CA GLU A 425 54.63 -34.01 -0.03
C GLU A 425 55.30 -32.88 0.78
N ARG A 426 54.63 -32.33 1.80
CA ARG A 426 55.18 -31.28 2.68
C ARG A 426 55.74 -31.81 4.01
N ASN A 427 55.38 -33.04 4.37
CA ASN A 427 55.79 -33.73 5.60
C ASN A 427 56.75 -34.90 5.34
N THR A 428 57.18 -35.06 4.08
CA THR A 428 58.31 -35.89 3.63
C THR A 428 59.37 -34.97 3.07
#